data_AF-A0A7C7R6U3-F1
#
_entry.id   AF-A0A7C7R6U3-F1
#
_cell.length_a   1.000
_cell.length_b   1.000
_cell.length_c   1.000
_cell.angle_alpha   90.00
_cell.angle_beta   90.00
_cell.angle_gamma   90.00
#
_symmetry.space_group_name_H-M   'P 1'
#
loop_
_entity.id
_entity.type
_entity.pdbx_description
1 polymer ?
#
loop_
_entity_poly.entity_id
_entity_poly.type
_entity_poly.pdbx_seq_one_letter_code
_entity_poly.pdbx_strand_id
1 'polypeptide(L)' 'MLSSEQVLDQYFLETRCRLLEIAATLDRYDEAERRSGSAPSDGRLEKIYRSLELLADRHAPPGRTQRILELFSDPAG' A
#
# COMPACT_ATOMS: atom_id res chain seq x y z
N MET A 1 -10.26 24.18 5.66
CA MET A 1 -9.45 22.94 5.65
C MET A 1 -9.36 22.44 7.09
N LEU A 2 -9.30 21.12 7.30
CA LEU A 2 -9.13 20.53 8.63
C LEU A 2 -7.72 20.80 9.16
N SER A 3 -7.56 20.91 10.48
CA SER A 3 -6.24 20.87 11.14
C SER A 3 -5.64 19.45 11.06
N SER A 4 -4.34 19.31 11.36
CA SER A 4 -3.69 17.99 11.41
C SER A 4 -4.33 17.04 12.42
N GLU A 5 -4.76 17.56 13.57
CA GLU A 5 -5.46 16.81 14.62
C GLU A 5 -6.84 16.35 14.13
N GLN A 6 -7.62 17.26 13.53
CA GLN A 6 -8.94 16.93 12.97
C GLN A 6 -8.87 15.89 11.85
N VAL A 7 -7.78 15.87 11.06
CA VAL A 7 -7.55 14.82 10.06
C VAL A 7 -7.35 13.46 10.73
N LEU A 8 -6.56 13.39 11.81
CA LEU A 8 -6.36 12.13 12.53
C LEU A 8 -7.67 11.67 13.19
N ASP A 9 -8.38 12.54 13.88
CA ASP A 9 -9.66 12.18 14.51
C ASP A 9 -10.67 11.62 13.52
N GLN A 10 -10.75 12.24 12.33
CA GLN A 10 -11.71 11.84 11.30
C GLN A 10 -11.32 10.53 10.59
N TYR A 11 -10.03 10.28 10.34
CA TYR A 11 -9.59 9.22 9.41
C TYR A 11 -8.72 8.13 10.03
N PHE A 12 -8.32 8.23 11.31
CA PHE A 12 -7.38 7.28 11.93
C PHE A 12 -7.91 5.85 11.93
N LEU A 13 -9.16 5.63 12.37
CA LEU A 13 -9.74 4.28 12.44
C LEU A 13 -9.87 3.64 11.06
N GLU A 14 -10.32 4.41 10.07
CA GLU A 14 -10.47 3.93 8.69
C GLU A 14 -9.10 3.61 8.06
N THR A 15 -8.10 4.48 8.29
CA THR A 15 -6.71 4.24 7.86
C THR A 15 -6.15 2.97 8.50
N ARG A 16 -6.38 2.77 9.81
CA ARG A 16 -5.98 1.56 10.51
C ARG A 16 -6.60 0.31 9.90
N CYS A 17 -7.90 0.34 9.59
CA CYS A 17 -8.57 -0.79 8.94
C CYS A 17 -7.93 -1.11 7.58
N ARG A 18 -7.67 -0.10 6.75
CA ARG A 18 -7.00 -0.29 5.44
C ARG A 18 -5.60 -0.90 5.58
N LEU A 19 -4.82 -0.46 6.57
CA LEU A 19 -3.50 -1.05 6.83
C LEU A 19 -3.60 -2.52 7.23
N LEU A 20 -4.58 -2.89 8.05
CA LEU A 20 -4.82 -4.29 8.43
C LEU A 20 -5.26 -5.14 7.23
N GLU A 21 -6.08 -4.59 6.33
CA GLU A 21 -6.48 -5.31 5.11
C GLU A 21 -5.31 -5.57 4.17
N ILE A 22 -4.38 -4.61 4.04
CA ILE A 22 -3.15 -4.80 3.26
C ILE A 22 -2.30 -5.90 3.90
N ALA A 23 -2.06 -5.85 5.22
CA ALA A 23 -1.31 -6.89 5.92
C ALA A 23 -1.92 -8.28 5.73
N ALA A 24 -3.24 -8.41 5.94
CA ALA A 24 -3.94 -9.67 5.74
C ALA A 24 -3.91 -10.15 4.27
N THR A 25 -3.78 -9.26 3.30
CA THR A 25 -3.61 -9.63 1.88
C THR A 25 -2.23 -10.25 1.64
N LEU A 26 -1.18 -9.64 2.21
CA LEU A 26 0.19 -10.17 2.13
C LEU A 26 0.31 -11.51 2.86
N ASP A 27 -0.27 -11.65 4.06
CA ASP A 27 -0.27 -12.93 4.80
C ASP A 27 -0.89 -14.07 3.99
N ARG A 28 -2.00 -13.79 3.28
CA ARG A 28 -2.67 -14.78 2.42
C ARG A 28 -1.86 -15.13 1.19
N TYR A 29 -1.12 -14.16 0.64
CA TYR A 29 -0.20 -14.40 -0.48
C TYR A 29 0.93 -15.34 -0.05
N ASP A 30 1.61 -15.02 1.06
CA ASP A 30 2.71 -15.83 1.61
C ASP A 30 2.25 -17.26 1.94
N GLU A 31 1.04 -17.43 2.49
CA GLU A 31 0.43 -18.75 2.71
C GLU A 31 0.10 -19.49 1.40
N ALA A 32 -0.30 -18.78 0.35
CA ALA A 32 -0.53 -19.39 -0.96
C ALA A 32 0.79 -19.87 -1.59
N GLU A 33 1.85 -19.06 -1.53
CA GLU A 33 3.18 -19.43 -2.03
C GLU A 33 3.76 -20.65 -1.31
N ARG A 34 3.63 -20.70 0.02
CA ARG A 34 4.07 -21.87 0.80
C ARG A 34 3.35 -23.16 0.39
N ARG A 35 2.08 -23.09 -0.02
CA ARG A 35 1.31 -24.26 -0.47
C ARG A 35 1.61 -24.66 -1.91
N SER A 36 1.86 -23.69 -2.80
CA SER A 36 2.15 -23.96 -4.22
C SER A 36 3.60 -24.41 -4.47
N GLY A 37 4.53 -24.05 -3.57
CA GLY A 37 5.96 -24.32 -3.75
C GLY A 37 6.60 -23.50 -4.88
N SER A 38 5.90 -22.50 -5.40
CA SER A 38 6.37 -21.61 -6.46
C SER A 38 5.82 -20.21 -6.25
N ALA A 39 6.73 -19.25 -6.29
CA ALA A 39 6.49 -17.81 -6.24
C ALA A 39 6.55 -17.25 -7.67
N PRO A 40 5.43 -17.11 -8.39
CA PRO A 40 5.47 -16.45 -9.68
C PRO A 40 5.91 -14.99 -9.47
N SER A 41 6.93 -14.55 -10.20
CA SER A 41 7.32 -13.15 -10.26
C SER A 41 6.15 -12.33 -10.81
N ASP A 42 5.37 -11.74 -9.92
CA ASP A 42 4.18 -10.95 -10.26
C ASP A 42 4.45 -9.47 -9.96
N GLY A 43 4.52 -8.66 -11.03
CA GLY A 43 4.75 -7.21 -10.91
C GLY A 43 3.69 -6.48 -10.08
N ARG A 44 2.51 -7.08 -9.84
CA ARG A 44 1.49 -6.50 -8.94
C ARG A 44 1.97 -6.47 -7.48
N LEU A 45 2.67 -7.51 -7.03
CA LEU A 45 3.21 -7.55 -5.67
C LEU A 45 4.28 -6.47 -5.47
N GLU A 46 5.16 -6.31 -6.45
CA GLU A 46 6.17 -5.24 -6.47
C GLU A 46 5.52 -3.84 -6.40
N LYS A 47 4.46 -3.61 -7.18
CA LYS A 47 3.69 -2.34 -7.11
C LYS A 47 3.09 -2.10 -5.72
N ILE A 48 2.62 -3.13 -5.02
CA ILE A 48 2.12 -3.02 -3.64
C ILE A 48 3.25 -2.60 -2.69
N TYR A 49 4.41 -3.27 -2.75
CA TYR A 49 5.55 -2.93 -1.88
C TYR A 49 6.09 -1.52 -2.13
N ARG A 50 6.24 -1.10 -3.39
CA ARG A 50 6.62 0.28 -3.74
C ARG A 50 5.61 1.32 -3.23
N SER A 51 4.32 0.97 -3.24
CA SER A 51 3.28 1.85 -2.68
C SER A 51 3.45 2.03 -1.17
N LEU A 52 3.79 0.96 -0.44
CA LEU A 52 4.05 1.00 1.00
C LEU A 52 5.28 1.85 1.32
N GLU A 53 6.37 1.69 0.58
CA GLU A 53 7.58 2.51 0.71
C GLU A 53 7.27 4.00 0.51
N LEU A 54 6.53 4.32 -0.56
CA LEU A 54 6.13 5.70 -0.86
C LEU A 54 5.27 6.31 0.25
N LEU A 55 4.33 5.54 0.81
CA LEU A 55 3.48 5.99 1.91
C LEU A 55 4.24 6.15 3.22
N ALA A 56 5.22 5.29 3.49
CA ALA A 56 6.01 5.30 4.72
C ALA A 56 7.04 6.44 4.76
N ASP A 57 7.47 6.95 3.60
CA ASP A 57 8.38 8.09 3.53
C ASP A 57 7.72 9.37 4.07
N ARG A 58 8.14 9.78 5.27
CA ARG A 58 7.67 10.99 5.95
C ARG A 58 8.24 12.27 5.34
N HIS A 59 9.34 12.18 4.62
CA HIS A 59 10.03 13.29 3.97
C HIS A 59 9.66 13.45 2.49
N ALA A 60 8.83 12.54 1.97
CA ALA A 60 8.35 12.59 0.60
C ALA A 60 7.69 13.95 0.28
N PRO A 61 7.86 14.45 -0.96
CA PRO A 61 7.12 15.59 -1.43
C PRO A 61 5.59 15.35 -1.36
N PRO A 62 4.78 16.41 -1.27
CA PRO A 62 3.32 16.32 -1.26
C PRO A 62 2.77 15.51 -2.45
N GLY A 63 1.54 14.99 -2.33
CA GLY A 63 0.87 14.28 -3.42
C GLY A 63 1.06 12.77 -3.42
N ARG A 64 1.11 12.13 -2.24
CA ARG A 64 1.20 10.66 -2.12
C ARG A 64 0.15 9.91 -2.95
N THR A 65 -1.09 10.41 -2.96
CA THR A 65 -2.18 9.84 -3.77
C THR A 65 -1.87 9.86 -5.27
N GLN A 66 -1.42 11.00 -5.81
CA GLN A 66 -1.09 11.12 -7.23
C GLN A 66 0.04 10.14 -7.62
N ARG A 67 1.09 10.07 -6.80
CA ARG A 67 2.23 9.19 -7.09
C ARG A 67 1.85 7.71 -7.04
N ILE A 68 0.96 7.31 -6.14
CA ILE A 68 0.39 5.95 -6.15
C ILE A 68 -0.41 5.73 -7.43
N LEU A 69 -1.27 6.67 -7.82
CA LEU A 69 -2.05 6.55 -9.07
C LEU A 69 -1.14 6.39 -10.29
N GLU A 70 -0.06 7.18 -10.38
CA GLU A 70 0.95 7.07 -11.44
C GLU A 70 1.64 5.70 -11.44
N LEU A 71 2.05 5.19 -10.28
CA LEU A 71 2.65 3.84 -10.13
C LEU A 71 1.72 2.73 -10.65
N PHE A 72 0.41 2.86 -10.45
CA PHE A 72 -0.56 1.88 -10.95
C PHE A 72 -1.02 2.13 -12.39
N SER A 73 -0.81 3.33 -12.93
CA SER A 73 -1.15 3.68 -14.31
C SER A 73 -0.06 3.28 -15.31
N ASP A 74 1.16 3.00 -14.85
CA ASP A 74 2.25 2.54 -15.71
C ASP A 74 1.97 1.11 -16.24
N PRO A 75 1.77 0.92 -17.56
CA PRO A 75 1.54 -0.38 -18.16
C PRO A 75 2.81 -1.25 -18.20
N ALA A 76 4.00 -0.70 -17.93
CA ALA A 76 5.23 -1.46 -17.82
C ALA A 76 5.34 -2.11 -16.43
N GLY A 77 4.67 -3.25 -16.27
CA GLY A 77 5.00 -4.29 -15.30
C GLY A 77 5.56 -5.49 -16.03
#